data_AF-A0A3M1P2P9-F1
#
_entry.id   AF-A0A3M1P2P9-F1
#
_cell.length_a   1.000
_cell.length_b   1.000
_cell.length_c   1.000
_cell.angle_alpha   90.00
_cell.angle_beta   90.00
_cell.angle_gamma   90.00
#
_symmetry.space_group_name_H-M   'P 1'
#
loop_
_entity.id
_entity.type
_entity.pdbx_description
1 polymer ?
#
loop_
_entity_poly.entity_id
_entity_poly.type
_entity_poly.pdbx_seq_one_letter_code
_entity_poly.pdbx_strand_id
1 'polypeptide(L)'
;MQKALFIRRTPDGTILLKPPDKQVDTLEKLRFYPGVIVNLHRIATELDYELVLLTTSPTAGSSTGQRKSGTAAAPAHQKMLEILEGEGIRFAEIV
;
A
#
# COMPACT_ATOMS: atom_id res chain seq x y z
N MET A 1 -14.91 -21.45 -1.42
CA MET A 1 -14.76 -19.97 -1.43
C MET A 1 -13.40 -19.67 -0.83
N GLN A 2 -12.53 -18.95 -1.54
CA GLN A 2 -11.27 -18.50 -0.96
C GLN A 2 -11.52 -17.33 -0.01
N LYS A 3 -10.71 -17.23 1.05
CA LYS A 3 -10.81 -16.15 2.03
C LYS A 3 -9.97 -14.98 1.53
N ALA A 4 -10.54 -13.78 1.52
CA ALA A 4 -9.81 -12.56 1.21
C ALA A 4 -9.26 -11.92 2.49
N LEU A 5 -7.99 -11.49 2.45
CA LEU A 5 -7.37 -10.68 3.50
C LEU A 5 -7.19 -9.25 3.00
N PHE A 6 -7.95 -8.33 3.60
CA PHE A 6 -7.89 -6.92 3.27
C PHE A 6 -6.78 -6.23 4.08
N ILE A 7 -5.79 -5.69 3.37
CA ILE A 7 -4.60 -5.06 3.95
C ILE A 7 -4.62 -3.59 3.59
N ARG A 8 -4.56 -2.70 4.58
CA ARG A 8 -4.58 -1.25 4.35
C ARG A 8 -3.18 -0.72 4.09
N ARG A 9 -2.99 0.20 3.14
CA ARG A 9 -1.68 0.82 2.90
C ARG A 9 -1.26 1.75 4.04
N THR A 10 -2.06 2.79 4.29
CA THR A 10 -1.78 3.93 5.18
C THR A 10 -3.08 4.65 5.48
N PRO A 11 -3.49 4.75 6.75
CA PRO A 11 -3.05 5.88 7.57
C PRO A 11 -2.78 5.54 9.04
N ASP A 12 -2.85 4.27 9.44
CA ASP A 12 -2.56 3.82 10.83
C ASP A 12 -1.41 2.79 10.89
N GLY A 13 -0.72 2.59 9.76
CA GLY A 13 0.60 1.98 9.76
C GLY A 13 0.66 0.46 9.60
N THR A 14 -0.02 -0.08 8.58
CA THR A 14 0.08 -1.51 8.30
C THR A 14 1.29 -1.83 7.41
N ILE A 15 1.40 -1.22 6.21
CA ILE A 15 2.52 -1.49 5.29
C ILE A 15 3.63 -0.42 5.43
N LEU A 16 3.23 0.84 5.37
CA LEU A 16 4.16 1.98 5.37
C LEU A 16 4.01 2.82 6.63
N LEU A 17 5.15 3.29 7.15
CA LEU A 17 5.21 4.30 8.21
C LEU A 17 4.52 5.58 7.74
N LYS A 18 3.70 6.14 8.61
CA LYS A 18 2.96 7.38 8.34
C LYS A 18 3.90 8.59 8.49
N PRO A 19 4.12 9.39 7.43
CA PRO A 19 4.86 10.64 7.56
C PRO A 19 4.03 11.71 8.30
N PRO A 20 4.65 12.81 8.77
CA PRO A 20 3.94 13.86 9.51
C PRO A 20 2.75 14.47 8.74
N ASP A 21 2.90 14.66 7.43
CA ASP A 21 1.86 15.19 6.52
C ASP A 21 0.83 14.12 6.09
N LYS A 22 0.99 12.89 6.59
CA LYS A 22 0.12 11.73 6.35
C LYS A 22 0.07 11.26 4.89
N GLN A 23 0.98 11.72 4.04
CA GLN A 23 1.00 11.39 2.61
C GLN A 23 2.33 10.76 2.20
N VAL A 24 2.26 9.56 1.62
CA VAL A 24 3.42 8.90 1.01
C VAL A 24 3.32 9.07 -0.51
N ASP A 25 3.66 10.26 -0.97
CA ASP A 25 3.59 10.73 -2.37
C ASP A 25 4.93 10.65 -3.11
N THR A 26 6.04 10.63 -2.36
CA THR A 26 7.43 10.72 -2.83
C THR A 26 8.26 9.54 -2.35
N LEU A 27 9.33 9.20 -3.06
CA LEU A 27 10.20 8.07 -2.72
C LEU A 27 10.95 8.30 -1.40
N GLU A 28 11.27 9.55 -1.08
CA GLU A 28 11.95 9.95 0.14
C GLU A 28 11.10 9.64 1.38
N LYS A 29 9.77 9.72 1.25
CA LYS A 29 8.81 9.38 2.31
C LYS A 29 8.47 7.88 2.35
N LEU A 30 8.91 7.08 1.39
CA LEU A 30 8.65 5.65 1.36
C LEU A 30 9.45 4.93 2.46
N ARG A 31 8.75 4.51 3.52
CA ARG A 31 9.34 3.80 4.65
C ARG A 31 8.41 2.66 5.06
N PHE A 32 8.92 1.43 5.04
CA PHE A 32 8.18 0.25 5.49
C PHE A 32 8.22 0.12 7.01
N TYR A 33 7.19 -0.53 7.58
CA TYR A 33 7.27 -0.97 8.98
C TYR A 33 8.34 -2.06 9.15
N PRO A 34 9.07 -2.09 10.28
CA PRO A 34 10.01 -3.17 10.57
C PRO A 34 9.34 -4.55 10.47
N GLY A 35 9.96 -5.46 9.72
CA GLY A 35 9.48 -6.84 9.55
C GLY A 35 8.25 -7.01 8.65
N VAL A 36 7.66 -5.93 8.11
CA VAL A 36 6.41 -6.04 7.35
C VAL A 36 6.55 -6.87 6.07
N ILE A 37 7.67 -6.73 5.36
CA ILE A 37 7.92 -7.47 4.12
C ILE A 37 8.02 -8.96 4.44
N VAL A 38 8.80 -9.34 5.45
CA VAL A 38 8.94 -10.74 5.89
C VAL A 38 7.60 -11.32 6.31
N ASN A 39 6.83 -10.60 7.12
CA ASN A 39 5.53 -11.09 7.59
C ASN A 39 4.50 -11.20 6.46
N LEU A 40 4.46 -10.25 5.53
CA LEU A 40 3.59 -10.32 4.36
C LEU A 40 3.98 -11.46 3.41
N HIS A 41 5.29 -11.70 3.23
CA HIS A 41 5.78 -12.84 2.46
C HIS A 41 5.30 -14.16 3.08
N ARG A 42 5.43 -14.31 4.40
CA ARG A 42 4.94 -15.48 5.12
C ARG A 42 3.43 -15.62 5.02
N ILE A 43 2.67 -14.53 5.13
CA ILE A 43 1.21 -14.57 4.90
C ILE A 43 0.89 -15.04 3.48
N ALA A 44 1.60 -14.51 2.47
CA ALA A 44 1.36 -14.84 1.06
C ALA A 44 1.75 -16.28 0.68
N THR A 45 2.68 -16.90 1.41
CA THR A 45 3.25 -18.21 1.07
C THR A 45 2.81 -19.34 2.01
N GLU A 46 2.55 -19.03 3.27
CA GLU A 46 2.19 -20.02 4.30
C GLU A 46 0.68 -20.09 4.55
N LEU A 47 -0.10 -19.06 4.17
CA LEU A 47 -1.54 -19.00 4.41
C LEU A 47 -2.35 -18.99 3.11
N ASP A 48 -3.54 -19.58 3.13
CA ASP A 48 -4.46 -19.64 1.98
C ASP A 48 -5.41 -18.42 1.98
N TYR A 49 -4.84 -17.23 1.74
CA TYR A 49 -5.57 -15.98 1.58
C TYR A 49 -5.31 -15.33 0.23
N GLU A 50 -6.35 -14.76 -0.36
CA GLU A 50 -6.25 -13.80 -1.46
C GLU A 50 -6.00 -12.41 -0.86
N LEU A 51 -4.88 -11.77 -1.22
CA LEU A 51 -4.52 -10.47 -0.66
C LEU A 51 -5.18 -9.34 -1.44
N VAL A 52 -5.90 -8.46 -0.74
CA VAL A 52 -6.53 -7.27 -1.30
C VAL A 52 -5.94 -6.03 -0.65
N LEU A 53 -5.37 -5.13 -1.45
CA LEU A 53 -4.80 -3.88 -0.94
C LEU A 53 -5.86 -2.79 -0.90
N LEU A 54 -6.14 -2.27 0.29
CA LEU A 54 -6.99 -1.11 0.49
C LEU A 54 -6.17 0.18 0.47
N THR A 55 -6.45 1.05 -0.50
CA THR A 55 -5.82 2.36 -0.67
C THR A 55 -6.79 3.48 -0.33
N THR A 56 -6.32 4.52 0.35
CA THR A 56 -7.12 5.72 0.57
C THR A 56 -6.90 6.68 -0.60
N SER A 57 -7.95 6.98 -1.35
CA SER A 57 -7.98 8.11 -2.28
C SER A 57 -7.79 9.43 -1.51
N PRO A 58 -7.17 10.46 -2.12
CA PRO A 58 -7.03 11.74 -1.45
C PRO A 58 -8.43 12.27 -1.12
N THR A 59 -8.63 12.67 0.14
CA THR A 59 -9.89 13.28 0.59
C THR A 59 -10.25 14.43 -0.35
N ALA A 60 -11.41 14.32 -1.00
CA ALA A 60 -11.99 15.37 -1.83
C ALA A 60 -12.30 16.60 -0.96
N GLY A 61 -11.30 17.44 -0.71
CA GLY A 61 -11.43 18.58 0.21
C GLY A 61 -10.44 19.72 -0.04
N SER A 62 -9.60 19.67 -1.08
CA SER A 62 -8.80 20.83 -1.50
C SER A 62 -9.22 21.25 -2.90
N SER A 63 -9.98 22.34 -2.95
CA SER A 63 -10.31 23.08 -4.15
C SER A 63 -9.07 23.76 -4.70
N THR A 64 -8.23 23.04 -5.44
CA THR A 64 -7.33 23.66 -6.42
C THR A 64 -7.03 22.66 -7.53
N GLY A 65 -7.30 23.08 -8.76
CA GLY A 65 -7.20 22.24 -9.93
C GLY A 65 -5.77 21.77 -10.17
N GLN A 66 -5.54 20.46 -10.07
CA GLN A 66 -4.65 19.71 -10.94
C GLN A 66 -5.11 18.25 -10.95
N ARG A 67 -5.55 17.82 -12.14
CA ARG A 67 -6.08 16.50 -12.46
C ARG A 67 -4.99 15.41 -12.28
N LYS A 68 -5.41 14.16 -12.03
CA LYS A 68 -4.74 12.86 -12.32
C LYS A 68 -3.73 12.23 -11.34
N SER A 69 -3.49 12.76 -10.14
CA SER A 69 -2.56 12.11 -9.19
C SER A 69 -3.28 11.57 -7.95
N GLY A 70 -3.97 10.43 -8.08
CA GLY A 70 -4.43 9.68 -6.92
C GLY A 70 -3.26 9.04 -6.16
N THR A 71 -3.45 8.68 -4.90
CA THR A 71 -2.50 7.94 -4.05
C THR A 71 -1.96 6.67 -4.74
N ALA A 72 -2.73 6.06 -5.64
CA ALA A 72 -2.34 4.92 -6.47
C ALA A 72 -1.42 5.28 -7.65
N ALA A 73 -1.45 6.52 -8.15
CA ALA A 73 -0.60 6.99 -9.25
C ALA A 73 0.73 7.62 -8.77
N ALA A 74 0.92 7.76 -7.45
CA ALA A 74 2.13 8.31 -6.89
C ALA A 74 3.34 7.37 -7.11
N PRO A 75 4.53 7.88 -7.46
CA PRO A 75 5.73 7.06 -7.63
C PRO A 75 6.04 6.15 -6.44
N ALA A 76 5.78 6.63 -5.22
CA ALA A 76 5.97 5.85 -4.00
C ALA A 76 5.03 4.65 -3.88
N HIS A 77 3.80 4.75 -4.42
CA HIS A 77 2.87 3.62 -4.45
C HIS A 77 3.33 2.54 -5.41
N GLN A 78 3.69 2.93 -6.63
CA GLN A 78 4.18 2.00 -7.63
C GLN A 78 5.45 1.31 -7.14
N LYS A 79 6.37 2.07 -6.55
CA LYS A 79 7.61 1.50 -6.01
C LYS A 79 7.37 0.52 -4.86
N MET A 80 6.40 0.80 -4.00
CA MET A 80 5.98 -0.13 -2.95
C MET A 80 5.47 -1.44 -3.54
N LEU A 81 4.59 -1.39 -4.54
CA LEU A 81 4.05 -2.60 -5.19
C LEU A 81 5.16 -3.42 -5.85
N GLU A 82 6.07 -2.78 -6.58
CA GLU A 82 7.22 -3.46 -7.20
C GLU A 82 8.10 -4.20 -6.18
N ILE A 83 8.39 -3.55 -5.05
CA ILE A 83 9.18 -4.16 -3.97
C ILE A 83 8.45 -5.37 -3.39
N LEU A 84 7.16 -5.24 -3.09
CA LEU A 84 6.37 -6.33 -2.52
C LEU A 84 6.23 -7.49 -3.50
N GLU A 85 5.97 -7.22 -4.78
CA GLU A 85 5.89 -8.25 -5.82
C GLU A 85 7.21 -8.98 -6.01
N GLY A 86 8.35 -8.26 -5.95
CA GLY A 86 9.69 -8.85 -6.00
C GLY A 86 9.96 -9.85 -4.87
N GLU A 87 9.30 -9.69 -3.72
CA GLU A 87 9.34 -10.58 -2.56
C GLU A 87 8.23 -11.65 -2.61
N GLY A 88 7.52 -11.79 -3.74
CA GLY A 88 6.45 -12.77 -3.93
C GLY A 88 5.11 -12.37 -3.32
N ILE A 89 4.94 -11.13 -2.86
CA ILE A 89 3.69 -10.63 -2.27
C ILE A 89 2.87 -9.98 -3.37
N ARG A 90 1.83 -10.66 -3.84
CA ARG A 90 0.93 -10.18 -4.90
C ARG A 90 -0.44 -9.88 -4.35
N PHE A 91 -1.00 -8.74 -4.75
CA PHE A 91 -2.37 -8.37 -4.45
C PHE A 91 -3.24 -8.75 -5.65
N ALA A 92 -4.32 -9.49 -5.40
CA ALA A 92 -5.26 -9.87 -6.43
C ALA A 92 -6.14 -8.67 -6.85
N GLU A 93 -6.38 -7.76 -5.92
CA GLU A 93 -7.13 -6.54 -6.15
C GLU A 93 -6.54 -5.37 -5.35
N ILE A 94 -6.64 -4.17 -5.92
CA ILE A 94 -6.30 -2.90 -5.28
C ILE A 94 -7.54 -2.02 -5.32
N VAL A 95 -8.06 -1.66 -4.15
CA VAL A 95 -9.32 -0.92 -3.95
C VAL A 95 -9.06 0.49 -3.43
#